data_AF-A0AAU9VHV5-F1
#
_entry.id   AF-A0AAU9VHV5-F1
#
_cell.length_a   1.000
_cell.length_b   1.000
_cell.length_c   1.000
_cell.angle_alpha   90.00
_cell.angle_beta   90.00
_cell.angle_gamma   90.00
#
_symmetry.space_group_name_H-M   'P 1'
#
loop_
_entity.id
_entity.type
_entity.pdbx_description
1 polymer ?
#
loop_
_entity_poly.entity_id
_entity_poly.type
_entity_poly.pdbx_seq_one_letter_code
_entity_poly.pdbx_strand_id
1 'polypeptide(L)'
;MNFTLCEFLLVVFILSVSLRMFLTFRVESKNEPALLEYQLSAMEHLETVPIHENHWFNANGNINKGGTIRVNNYTCVLQLGFGRYRCD
;
A
#
# COMPACT_ATOMS: atom_id res chain seq x y z
N MET A 1 5.08 28.24 40.77
CA MET A 1 3.94 27.47 40.22
C MET A 1 4.29 26.00 40.38
N ASN A 2 3.71 25.33 41.37
CA ASN A 2 3.96 23.90 41.59
C ASN A 2 2.93 23.13 40.78
N PHE A 3 3.36 22.59 39.65
CA PHE A 3 2.57 21.60 38.91
C PHE A 3 2.39 20.38 39.81
N THR A 4 1.15 20.03 40.12
CA THR A 4 0.87 18.83 40.90
C THR A 4 1.08 17.58 40.02
N LEU A 5 1.51 16.47 40.64
CA LEU A 5 1.73 15.20 39.92
C LEU A 5 0.50 14.77 39.11
N CYS A 6 -0.71 15.05 39.62
CA CYS A 6 -1.96 14.79 38.92
C CYS A 6 -2.08 15.56 37.61
N GLU A 7 -1.75 16.85 37.58
CA GLU A 7 -1.83 17.66 36.36
C GLU A 7 -0.85 17.17 35.30
N PHE A 8 0.35 16.75 35.71
CA PHE A 8 1.34 16.17 34.79
C PHE A 8 0.84 14.86 34.18
N LEU A 9 0.30 13.94 35.00
CA LEU A 9 -0.24 12.67 34.52
C LEU A 9 -1.42 12.87 33.56
N LEU A 10 -2.27 13.86 33.83
CA LEU A 10 -3.43 14.17 32.98
C LEU A 10 -2.98 14.69 31.60
N VAL A 11 -1.96 15.56 31.56
CA VAL A 11 -1.38 16.06 30.30
C VAL A 11 -0.73 14.92 29.50
N VAL A 12 0.05 14.05 30.15
CA VAL A 12 0.67 12.89 29.47
C VAL A 12 -0.40 11.95 28.91
N PHE A 13 -1.47 11.70 29.67
CA PHE A 13 -2.57 10.86 29.22
C PHE A 13 -3.25 11.43 27.97
N ILE A 14 -3.62 12.72 28.00
CA ILE A 14 -4.24 13.40 26.85
C ILE A 14 -3.32 13.32 25.62
N LEU A 15 -2.05 13.68 25.77
CA LEU A 15 -1.08 13.62 24.66
C LEU A 15 -0.94 12.21 24.08
N SER A 16 -0.93 11.18 24.93
CA SER A 16 -0.81 9.79 24.49
C SER A 16 -2.01 9.32 23.67
N VAL A 17 -3.22 9.74 24.06
CA VAL A 17 -4.47 9.39 23.38
C VAL A 17 -4.60 10.16 22.07
N SER A 18 -4.31 11.47 22.09
CA SER A 18 -4.33 12.31 20.88
C SER A 18 -3.32 11.83 19.84
N LEU A 19 -2.12 11.41 20.25
CA LEU A 19 -1.12 10.86 19.33
C LEU A 19 -1.58 9.56 18.69
N ARG A 20 -2.16 8.63 19.46
CA ARG A 20 -2.72 7.38 18.93
C ARG A 20 -3.82 7.65 17.93
N MET A 21 -4.76 8.54 18.26
CA MET A 21 -5.86 8.90 17.36
C MET A 21 -5.33 9.51 16.05
N PHE A 22 -4.37 10.43 16.13
CA PHE A 22 -3.76 11.05 14.95
C PHE A 22 -3.04 10.04 14.05
N LEU A 23 -2.33 9.07 14.64
CA LEU A 23 -1.67 8.00 13.90
C LEU A 23 -2.68 7.08 13.21
N THR A 24 -3.77 6.72 13.89
CA THR A 24 -4.84 5.91 13.29
C THR A 24 -5.49 6.62 12.09
N PHE A 25 -5.72 7.93 12.17
CA PHE A 25 -6.27 8.71 11.05
C PHE A 25 -5.31 8.85 9.86
N ARG A 26 -3.99 8.79 10.08
CA ARG A 26 -3.00 8.85 8.98
C ARG A 26 -2.82 7.52 8.25
N VAL A 27 -3.16 6.40 8.87
CA VAL A 27 -3.21 5.10 8.20
C VAL A 27 -4.59 4.93 7.55
N GLU A 28 -4.97 5.89 6.72
CA GLU A 28 -6.00 5.64 5.74
C GLU A 28 -5.36 4.76 4.68
N SER A 29 -5.53 3.45 4.84
CA SER A 29 -5.15 2.45 3.85
C SER A 29 -5.90 2.81 2.57
N LYS A 30 -5.22 3.49 1.64
CA LYS A 30 -5.69 3.51 0.26
C LYS A 30 -5.83 2.04 -0.11
N ASN A 31 -7.06 1.62 -0.44
CA ASN A 31 -7.33 0.29 -0.98
C ASN A 31 -6.77 0.22 -2.41
N GLU A 32 -5.46 0.44 -2.56
CA GLU A 32 -4.78 0.33 -3.83
C GLU A 32 -4.97 -1.09 -4.37
N PRO A 33 -5.07 -1.25 -5.69
CA PRO A 33 -5.19 -2.57 -6.28
C PRO A 33 -3.95 -3.38 -5.91
N ALA A 34 -4.17 -4.65 -5.54
CA ALA A 34 -3.17 -5.56 -5.02
C ALA A 34 -2.15 -6.04 -6.09
N LEU A 35 -1.71 -5.17 -7.00
CA LEU A 35 -0.72 -5.47 -8.04
C LEU A 35 0.60 -6.01 -7.46
N LEU A 36 1.00 -5.52 -6.28
CA LEU A 36 2.14 -6.06 -5.54
C LEU A 36 1.92 -7.52 -5.14
N GLU A 37 0.71 -7.89 -4.70
CA GLU A 37 0.41 -9.29 -4.32
C GLU A 37 0.48 -10.21 -5.54
N TYR A 38 -0.03 -9.78 -6.70
CA TYR A 38 0.13 -10.54 -7.95
C TYR A 38 1.60 -10.69 -8.36
N GLN A 39 2.40 -9.63 -8.20
CA GLN A 39 3.84 -9.67 -8.50
C GLN A 39 4.59 -10.61 -7.55
N LEU A 40 4.33 -10.51 -6.24
CA LEU A 40 4.95 -11.37 -5.23
C LEU A 40 4.54 -12.84 -5.41
N SER A 41 3.27 -13.10 -5.69
CA SER A 41 2.76 -14.44 -5.95
C SER A 41 3.47 -15.10 -7.14
N ALA A 42 3.69 -14.35 -8.22
CA ALA A 42 4.42 -14.85 -9.39
C ALA A 42 5.86 -15.25 -9.05
N MET A 43 6.52 -14.46 -8.19
CA MET A 43 7.90 -14.71 -7.75
C MET A 43 7.99 -15.87 -6.75
N GLU A 44 7.03 -15.99 -5.84
CA GLU A 44 6.98 -17.05 -4.83
C GLU A 44 6.74 -18.42 -5.47
N HIS A 45 5.78 -18.50 -6.40
CA HIS A 45 5.39 -19.76 -7.05
C HIS A 45 6.17 -20.04 -8.34
N LEU A 46 7.07 -19.13 -8.75
CA LEU A 46 7.85 -19.20 -9.99
C LEU A 46 6.97 -19.39 -11.24
N GLU A 47 5.82 -18.72 -11.27
CA GLU A 47 4.81 -18.87 -12.31
C GLU A 47 4.43 -17.55 -12.99
N THR A 48 3.63 -17.64 -14.05
CA THR A 48 3.03 -16.46 -14.68
C THR A 48 1.66 -16.19 -14.09
N VAL A 49 1.48 -14.98 -13.56
CA VAL A 49 0.24 -14.56 -12.89
C VAL A 49 -0.44 -13.45 -13.70
N PRO A 50 -1.64 -13.71 -14.25
CA PRO A 50 -2.39 -12.71 -15.02
C PRO A 50 -3.04 -11.67 -14.11
N ILE A 51 -2.97 -10.39 -14.50
CA ILE A 51 -3.59 -9.27 -13.78
C ILE A 51 -4.74 -8.62 -14.55
N HIS A 52 -4.70 -8.67 -15.89
CA HIS A 52 -5.71 -8.13 -16.79
C HIS A 52 -5.56 -8.80 -18.16
N GLU A 53 -6.53 -8.62 -19.06
CA GLU A 53 -6.38 -9.04 -20.46
C GLU A 53 -5.01 -8.60 -21.02
N ASN A 54 -4.26 -9.60 -21.48
CA ASN A 54 -2.93 -9.47 -22.08
C ASN A 54 -1.83 -8.87 -21.18
N HIS A 55 -2.04 -8.77 -19.86
CA HIS A 55 -1.04 -8.31 -18.89
C HIS A 55 -0.82 -9.36 -17.79
N TRP A 56 0.43 -9.76 -17.58
CA TRP A 56 0.81 -10.74 -16.57
C TRP A 56 2.22 -10.49 -16.04
N PHE A 57 2.43 -10.85 -14.77
CA PHE A 57 3.76 -10.94 -14.16
C PHE A 57 4.35 -12.32 -14.41
N ASN A 58 5.68 -12.42 -14.51
CA ASN A 58 6.41 -13.69 -14.57
C ASN A 58 7.15 -13.98 -13.27
N ALA A 59 7.82 -15.14 -13.21
CA ALA A 59 8.62 -15.59 -12.06
C ALA A 59 9.69 -14.60 -11.57
N ASN A 60 10.11 -13.64 -12.40
CA ASN A 60 11.07 -12.60 -12.03
C ASN A 60 10.41 -11.31 -11.53
N GLY A 61 9.08 -11.29 -11.39
CA GLY A 61 8.30 -10.11 -11.06
C GLY A 61 8.22 -9.08 -12.18
N ASN A 62 8.57 -9.47 -13.42
CA ASN A 62 8.52 -8.58 -14.57
C ASN A 62 7.16 -8.65 -15.25
N ILE A 63 6.65 -7.50 -15.69
CA ILE A 63 5.44 -7.44 -16.49
C ILE A 63 5.76 -7.61 -17.98
N ASN A 64 4.90 -8.33 -18.68
CA ASN A 64 5.05 -8.63 -20.10
C ASN A 64 4.85 -7.40 -21.02
N LYS A 65 4.03 -6.43 -20.59
CA LYS A 65 3.66 -5.23 -21.35
C LYS A 65 3.51 -4.02 -20.43
N GLY A 66 4.00 -2.88 -20.88
CA GLY A 66 3.66 -1.59 -20.30
C GLY A 66 2.36 -1.05 -20.91
N GLY A 67 1.68 -0.17 -20.19
CA GLY A 67 0.42 0.40 -20.66
C GLY A 67 -0.44 0.91 -19.51
N THR A 68 -1.61 1.45 -19.85
CA THR A 68 -2.61 1.87 -18.88
C THR A 68 -3.74 0.86 -18.85
N ILE A 69 -3.98 0.24 -17.70
CA ILE A 69 -5.06 -0.73 -17.50
C ILE A 69 -5.98 -0.28 -16.37
N ARG A 70 -7.20 -0.80 -16.38
CA ARG A 70 -8.11 -0.68 -15.23
C ARG A 70 -8.04 -1.94 -14.41
N VAL A 71 -7.67 -1.82 -13.13
CA VAL A 71 -7.69 -2.93 -12.18
C VAL A 71 -8.63 -2.53 -11.06
N ASN A 72 -9.73 -3.28 -10.92
CA ASN A 72 -10.86 -2.89 -10.08
C ASN A 72 -11.38 -1.49 -10.47
N ASN A 73 -11.41 -0.54 -9.53
CA ASN A 73 -11.84 0.84 -9.76
C ASN A 73 -10.68 1.81 -10.03
N TYR A 74 -9.44 1.31 -10.14
CA TYR A 74 -8.25 2.14 -10.27
C TYR A 74 -7.72 2.14 -11.70
N THR A 75 -7.19 3.28 -12.12
CA THR A 75 -6.45 3.37 -13.38
C THR A 75 -4.97 3.25 -13.08
N CYS A 76 -4.37 2.16 -13.52
CA CYS A 76 -2.97 1.84 -13.25
C CYS A 76 -2.13 2.02 -14.51
N VAL A 77 -1.06 2.81 -14.39
CA VAL A 77 -0.02 2.96 -15.41
C VAL A 77 1.12 2.01 -15.07
N LEU A 78 1.32 1.03 -15.94
CA LEU A 78 2.33 -0.01 -15.84
C LEU A 78 3.54 0.33 -16.71
N GLN A 79 4.74 0.23 -16.16
CA GLN A 79 5.98 0.32 -16.92
C GLN A 79 6.48 -1.09 -17.26
N LEU A 80 6.87 -1.28 -18.52
CA LEU A 80 7.49 -2.53 -18.97
C LEU A 80 8.78 -2.81 -18.19
N GLY A 81 9.02 -4.09 -17.85
CA GLY A 81 10.18 -4.51 -17.07
C GLY A 81 9.81 -4.83 -15.63
N PHE A 82 10.52 -4.24 -14.65
CA PHE A 82 10.52 -4.56 -13.21
C PHE A 82 9.18 -4.39 -12.44
N GLY A 83 8.05 -4.41 -13.14
CA GLY A 83 6.73 -4.37 -12.50
C GLY A 83 6.43 -3.07 -11.79
N ARG A 84 7.03 -1.96 -12.21
CA ARG A 84 6.74 -0.63 -11.64
C ARG A 84 5.37 -0.17 -12.12
N TYR A 85 4.52 0.23 -11.18
CA TYR A 85 3.19 0.72 -11.48
C TYR A 85 2.84 1.93 -10.62
N ARG A 86 1.88 2.72 -11.10
CA ARG A 86 1.22 3.77 -10.34
C ARG A 86 -0.27 3.67 -10.60
N CYS A 87 -1.07 3.64 -9.53
CA CYS A 87 -2.52 3.62 -9.61
C CYS A 87 -3.08 4.90 -9.01
N ASP A 88 -4.00 5.54 -9.72
CA ASP A 88 -4.79 6.68 -9.23
C ASP A 88 -6.25 6.24 -8.99
#